data_AF-A0A938QPV3-F1
#
_entry.id   AF-A0A938QPV3-F1
#
_cell.length_a   1.000
_cell.length_b   1.000
_cell.length_c   1.000
_cell.angle_alpha   90.00
_cell.angle_beta   90.00
_cell.angle_gamma   90.00
#
_symmetry.space_group_name_H-M   'P 1'
#
loop_
_entity.id
_entity.type
_entity.pdbx_description
1 polymer ?
#
loop_
_entity_poly.entity_id
_entity_poly.type
_entity_poly.pdbx_seq_one_letter_code
_entity_poly.pdbx_strand_id
1 'polypeptide(L)'
;MFPGLFAGATAVKVRALYLGERLDLRALETVSRLSPQAPLVLSAGAAGAAVLFRYGVIVLFHVPPLDEAAFVATLTRLLGEPFARVEVEEIEVRVLGDQKDARADAMEANVLSVGALSIERVQLIGEILARSVALARYEAVMKESFTAVEA
;
A
#
# COMPACT_ATOMS: atom_id res chain seq x y z
N MET A 1 -5.00 18.95 -2.40
CA MET A 1 -5.68 18.34 -3.57
C MET A 1 -4.59 17.70 -4.40
N PHE A 2 -4.71 16.43 -4.78
CA PHE A 2 -3.69 15.71 -5.58
C PHE A 2 -4.11 15.70 -7.06
N PRO A 3 -3.88 16.79 -7.83
CA PRO A 3 -4.25 16.81 -9.24
C PRO A 3 -3.42 15.77 -10.03
N GLY A 4 -4.09 14.98 -10.86
CA GLY A 4 -3.44 14.06 -11.80
C GLY A 4 -3.15 12.64 -11.30
N LEU A 5 -3.52 12.29 -10.07
CA LEU A 5 -3.42 10.90 -9.60
C LEU A 5 -4.19 9.96 -10.53
N PHE A 6 -3.55 8.85 -10.85
CA PHE A 6 -4.04 7.78 -11.70
C PHE A 6 -4.40 8.18 -13.13
N ALA A 7 -4.19 9.43 -13.58
CA ALA A 7 -4.28 9.90 -14.97
C ALA A 7 -5.34 9.24 -15.90
N GLY A 8 -6.54 8.92 -15.39
CA GLY A 8 -7.59 8.24 -16.17
C GLY A 8 -7.37 6.74 -16.41
N ALA A 9 -6.46 6.10 -15.68
CA ALA A 9 -6.17 4.68 -15.74
C ALA A 9 -7.42 3.86 -15.39
N THR A 10 -7.75 2.91 -16.25
CA THR A 10 -8.82 1.94 -16.05
C THR A 10 -8.37 0.73 -15.23
N ALA A 11 -7.06 0.56 -15.06
CA ALA A 11 -6.44 -0.45 -14.20
C ALA A 11 -5.26 0.14 -13.44
N VAL A 12 -5.22 -0.10 -12.13
CA VAL A 12 -4.21 0.38 -11.20
C VAL A 12 -3.60 -0.82 -10.49
N LYS A 13 -2.31 -1.03 -10.68
CA LYS A 13 -1.55 -2.01 -9.92
C LYS A 13 -1.35 -1.49 -8.49
N VAL A 14 -1.66 -2.32 -7.49
CA VAL A 14 -1.51 -1.99 -6.08
C VAL A 14 -0.57 -2.99 -5.42
N ARG A 15 0.47 -2.49 -4.76
CA ARG A 15 1.49 -3.32 -4.10
C ARG A 15 1.67 -2.89 -2.67
N ALA A 16 1.44 -3.80 -1.73
CA ALA A 16 1.76 -3.61 -0.32
C ALA A 16 3.14 -4.21 -0.04
N LEU A 17 3.99 -3.47 0.66
CA LEU A 17 5.33 -3.89 1.04
C LEU A 17 5.50 -3.71 2.55
N TYR A 18 5.85 -4.78 3.26
CA TYR A 18 6.16 -4.72 4.68
C TYR A 18 7.68 -4.64 4.88
N LEU A 19 8.16 -3.43 5.19
CA LEU A 19 9.57 -3.08 5.08
C LEU A 19 10.35 -3.21 6.40
N GLY A 20 9.69 -3.14 7.55
CA GLY A 20 10.30 -3.20 8.88
C GLY A 20 9.25 -3.03 9.98
N GLU A 21 9.64 -3.08 11.25
CA GLU A 21 8.69 -2.99 12.38
C GLU A 21 8.06 -1.59 12.56
N ARG A 22 8.77 -0.54 12.12
CA ARG A 22 8.36 0.84 12.32
C ARG A 22 8.71 1.73 11.14
N LEU A 23 7.90 2.76 10.93
CA LEU A 23 8.16 3.84 9.98
C LEU A 23 7.87 5.19 10.65
N ASP A 24 8.91 6.01 10.83
CA ASP A 24 8.75 7.34 11.42
C ASP A 24 8.26 8.36 10.37
N LEU A 25 6.95 8.59 10.38
CA LEU A 25 6.29 9.51 9.47
C LEU A 25 6.33 10.97 9.94
N ARG A 26 6.83 11.27 11.16
CA ARG A 26 6.80 12.64 11.70
C ARG A 26 7.54 13.63 10.81
N ALA A 27 8.63 13.20 10.19
CA ALA A 27 9.42 14.02 9.26
C ALA A 27 8.69 14.31 7.93
N LEU A 28 7.68 13.50 7.57
CA LEU A 28 6.91 13.64 6.32
C LEU A 28 5.59 14.39 6.53
N GLU A 29 5.22 14.65 7.78
CA GLU A 29 3.99 15.34 8.14
C GLU A 29 4.17 16.86 8.06
N THR A 30 3.72 17.46 6.96
CA THR A 30 3.64 18.92 6.86
C THR A 30 2.29 19.37 7.40
N VAL A 31 2.27 19.78 8.68
CA VAL A 31 1.25 20.60 9.37
C VAL A 31 -0.15 20.62 8.73
N SER A 32 -0.91 19.53 8.84
CA SER A 32 -2.40 19.46 8.85
C SER A 32 -2.86 18.04 8.52
N ARG A 33 -2.76 17.12 9.49
CA ARG A 33 -3.57 15.89 9.43
C ARG A 33 -4.94 16.19 10.03
N LEU A 34 -6.01 15.89 9.29
CA LEU A 34 -7.38 15.94 9.82
C LEU A 34 -7.59 14.91 10.95
N SER A 35 -6.82 13.81 10.93
CA SER A 35 -6.79 12.81 12.00
C SER A 35 -5.38 12.22 12.14
N PRO A 36 -4.80 12.15 13.36
CA PRO A 36 -3.54 11.46 13.62
C PRO A 36 -3.56 9.96 13.31
N GLN A 37 -4.76 9.36 13.23
CA GLN A 37 -4.96 7.93 13.01
C GLN A 37 -5.09 7.56 11.53
N ALA A 38 -5.40 8.52 10.65
CA ALA A 38 -5.50 8.23 9.22
C ALA A 38 -4.10 7.97 8.64
N PRO A 39 -3.94 6.97 7.75
CA PRO A 39 -2.65 6.70 7.12
C PRO A 39 -2.20 7.88 6.26
N LEU A 40 -0.88 8.06 6.13
CA LEU A 40 -0.33 9.17 5.34
C LEU A 40 -0.47 8.83 3.86
N VAL A 41 -1.05 9.72 3.07
CA VAL A 41 -1.11 9.58 1.61
C VAL A 41 -0.16 10.59 0.99
N LEU A 42 0.78 10.12 0.17
CA LEU A 42 1.71 10.94 -0.59
C LEU A 42 1.61 10.59 -2.08
N SER A 43 1.98 11.53 -2.95
CA SER A 43 2.23 11.22 -4.36
C SER A 43 3.51 10.38 -4.48
N ALA A 44 3.51 9.41 -5.39
CA ALA A 44 4.64 8.56 -5.69
C ALA A 44 4.77 8.36 -7.20
N GLY A 45 5.96 8.61 -7.75
CA GLY A 45 6.17 8.63 -9.19
C GLY A 45 5.39 9.74 -9.90
N ALA A 46 5.14 9.57 -11.20
CA ALA A 46 4.50 10.58 -12.04
C ALA A 46 2.97 10.71 -11.82
N ALA A 47 2.29 9.59 -11.55
CA ALA A 47 0.82 9.54 -11.43
C ALA A 47 0.33 8.60 -10.32
N GLY A 48 1.24 8.09 -9.48
CA GLY A 48 0.91 7.13 -8.43
C GLY A 48 0.74 7.77 -7.05
N ALA A 49 0.27 6.95 -6.11
CA ALA A 49 0.11 7.32 -4.72
C ALA A 49 0.75 6.27 -3.81
N ALA A 50 1.19 6.70 -2.64
CA ALA A 50 1.68 5.83 -1.58
C ALA A 50 0.90 6.09 -0.31
N VAL A 51 0.36 5.02 0.28
CA VAL A 51 -0.27 5.03 1.60
C VAL A 51 0.73 4.45 2.60
N LEU A 52 1.15 5.25 3.59
CA LEU A 52 2.20 4.89 4.53
C LEU A 52 1.62 4.64 5.93
N PHE A 53 2.06 3.55 6.54
CA PHE A 53 1.63 3.10 7.86
C PHE A 53 2.80 3.12 8.84
N ARG A 54 2.55 3.61 10.06
CA ARG A 54 3.60 3.76 11.10
C ARG A 54 4.19 2.45 11.58
N TYR A 55 3.47 1.35 11.37
CA TYR A 55 3.95 0.00 11.66
C TYR A 55 4.80 -0.59 10.52
N GLY A 56 5.31 0.23 9.59
CA GLY A 56 6.35 -0.19 8.64
C GLY A 56 5.86 -0.80 7.32
N VAL A 57 4.55 -0.75 7.07
CA VAL A 57 3.97 -1.10 5.78
C VAL A 57 3.77 0.15 4.91
N ILE A 58 4.00 -0.02 3.60
CA ILE A 58 3.63 0.95 2.58
C ILE A 58 2.75 0.27 1.53
N VAL A 59 1.81 1.00 0.95
CA VAL A 59 0.99 0.51 -0.16
C VAL A 59 1.07 1.49 -1.32
N LEU A 60 1.61 1.03 -2.44
CA LEU A 60 1.84 1.79 -3.65
C LEU A 60 0.74 1.53 -4.66
N PHE A 61 0.17 2.59 -5.21
CA PHE A 61 -0.88 2.57 -6.21
C PHE A 61 -0.35 3.18 -7.50
N HIS A 62 -0.37 2.41 -8.58
CA HIS A 62 0.05 2.85 -9.91
C HIS A 62 1.49 3.40 -9.97
N VAL A 63 2.40 2.76 -9.23
CA VAL A 63 3.82 3.14 -9.19
C VAL A 63 4.63 2.12 -10.01
N PRO A 64 5.33 2.54 -11.07
CA PRO A 64 6.21 1.67 -11.84
C PRO A 64 7.38 1.12 -10.99
N PRO A 65 7.97 -0.04 -11.32
CA PRO A 65 9.04 -0.64 -10.52
C PRO A 65 10.25 0.25 -10.24
N LEU A 66 10.65 1.10 -11.20
CA LEU A 66 11.76 2.04 -11.02
C LEU A 66 11.42 3.13 -10.00
N ASP A 67 10.21 3.68 -10.08
CA ASP A 67 9.72 4.70 -9.15
C ASP A 67 9.51 4.10 -7.76
N GLU A 68 9.08 2.84 -7.67
CA GLU A 68 8.95 2.09 -6.42
C GLU A 68 10.31 1.97 -5.73
N ALA A 69 11.35 1.53 -6.44
CA ALA A 69 12.69 1.40 -5.88
C ALA A 69 13.22 2.75 -5.39
N ALA A 70 13.05 3.81 -6.18
CA ALA A 70 13.43 5.16 -5.80
C ALA A 70 12.67 5.65 -4.55
N PHE A 71 11.36 5.41 -4.51
CA PHE A 71 10.50 5.79 -3.38
C PHE A 71 10.90 5.06 -2.10
N VAL A 72 11.10 3.74 -2.16
CA VAL A 72 11.54 2.92 -1.00
C VAL A 72 12.91 3.39 -0.49
N ALA A 73 13.83 3.76 -1.37
CA ALA A 73 15.13 4.30 -0.98
C ALA A 73 15.01 5.61 -0.17
N THR A 74 14.01 6.45 -0.47
CA THR A 74 13.75 7.67 0.33
C THR A 74 13.26 7.36 1.74
N LEU A 75 12.58 6.22 1.93
CA LEU A 75 12.02 5.80 3.21
C LEU A 75 13.00 5.04 4.09
N THR A 76 14.12 4.53 3.54
CA THR A 76 15.06 3.67 4.27
C THR A 76 15.55 4.29 5.59
N ARG A 77 15.79 5.61 5.62
CA ARG A 77 16.23 6.32 6.83
C ARG A 77 15.14 6.50 7.88
N LEU A 78 13.88 6.32 7.50
CA LEU A 78 12.71 6.44 8.37
C LEU A 78 12.26 5.09 8.92
N LEU A 79 12.82 3.98 8.41
CA LEU A 79 12.51 2.65 8.90
C LEU A 79 13.23 2.38 10.23
N GLY A 80 12.46 1.95 11.23
CA GLY A 80 12.98 1.30 12.43
C GLY A 80 12.94 -0.20 12.24
N GLU A 81 14.08 -0.86 12.44
CA GLU A 81 14.23 -2.32 12.32
C GLU A 81 13.79 -2.84 10.92
N PRO A 82 14.50 -2.45 9.85
CA PRO A 82 14.18 -2.91 8.50
C PRO A 82 14.38 -4.43 8.38
N PHE A 83 13.47 -5.10 7.67
CA PHE A 83 13.54 -6.54 7.46
C PHE A 83 14.56 -6.89 6.37
N ALA A 84 15.28 -8.00 6.56
CA ALA A 84 16.18 -8.54 5.54
C ALA A 84 15.41 -9.06 4.31
N ARG A 85 14.20 -9.60 4.53
CA ARG A 85 13.27 -10.02 3.49
C ARG A 85 11.95 -9.27 3.65
N VAL A 86 11.57 -8.56 2.59
CA VAL A 86 10.31 -7.82 2.52
C VAL A 86 9.19 -8.76 2.10
N GLU A 87 8.09 -8.75 2.83
CA GLU A 87 6.86 -9.39 2.39
C GLU A 87 6.08 -8.45 1.47
N VAL A 88 5.53 -9.02 0.40
CA VAL A 88 4.87 -8.27 -0.67
C VAL A 88 3.53 -8.91 -0.99
N GLU A 89 2.50 -8.08 -1.09
CA GLU A 89 1.19 -8.47 -1.60
C GLU A 89 0.80 -7.57 -2.77
N GLU A 90 0.14 -8.14 -3.78
CA GLU A 90 -0.16 -7.46 -5.02
C GLU A 90 -1.58 -7.79 -5.52
N ILE A 91 -2.31 -6.73 -5.87
CA ILE A 91 -3.62 -6.81 -6.53
C ILE A 91 -3.69 -5.83 -7.70
N GLU A 92 -4.67 -6.02 -8.56
CA GLU A 92 -5.09 -5.05 -9.57
C GLU A 92 -6.43 -4.43 -9.17
N VAL A 93 -6.54 -3.10 -9.26
CA VAL A 93 -7.80 -2.38 -9.08
C VAL A 93 -8.28 -1.89 -10.43
N ARG A 94 -9.46 -2.36 -10.88
CA ARG A 94 -10.10 -1.91 -12.11
C ARG A 94 -11.14 -0.84 -11.81
N VAL A 95 -11.05 0.26 -12.53
CA VAL A 95 -11.98 1.40 -12.41
C VAL A 95 -13.01 1.30 -13.53
N LEU A 96 -14.26 0.99 -13.17
CA LEU A 96 -15.35 0.73 -14.12
C LEU A 96 -16.00 2.02 -14.66
N GLY A 97 -15.87 3.14 -13.95
CA GLY A 97 -16.50 4.41 -14.32
C GLY A 97 -18.02 4.41 -14.12
N ASP A 98 -18.71 5.37 -14.75
CA ASP A 98 -20.18 5.54 -14.69
C ASP A 98 -20.95 4.53 -15.57
N GLN A 99 -20.43 3.30 -15.71
CA GLN A 99 -21.15 2.26 -16.43
C GLN A 99 -22.40 1.89 -15.63
N LYS A 100 -23.57 2.02 -16.24
CA LYS A 100 -24.89 1.77 -15.61
C LYS A 100 -25.07 0.36 -15.04
N ASP A 101 -24.19 -0.57 -15.42
CA ASP A 101 -24.10 -1.95 -14.94
C ASP A 101 -22.88 -2.20 -14.04
N ALA A 102 -22.23 -1.14 -13.51
CA ALA A 102 -21.22 -1.25 -12.46
C ALA A 102 -21.90 -1.79 -11.20
N ARG A 103 -22.05 -3.12 -11.17
CA ARG A 103 -22.40 -3.89 -9.99
C ARG A 103 -21.50 -3.41 -8.84
N ALA A 104 -22.06 -3.45 -7.63
CA ALA A 104 -21.36 -3.16 -6.39
C ALA A 104 -19.91 -3.68 -6.41
N ASP A 105 -19.01 -2.96 -5.72
CA ASP A 105 -17.59 -3.31 -5.65
C ASP A 105 -17.39 -4.84 -5.53
N ALA A 106 -16.59 -5.40 -6.43
CA ALA A 106 -16.48 -6.85 -6.60
C ALA A 106 -15.02 -7.28 -6.59
N MET A 107 -14.74 -8.41 -5.93
CA MET A 107 -13.43 -9.04 -5.91
C MET A 107 -13.49 -10.35 -6.68
N GLU A 108 -12.66 -10.49 -7.71
CA GLU A 108 -12.46 -11.73 -8.46
C GLU A 108 -10.98 -12.07 -8.47
N ALA A 109 -10.59 -13.15 -7.76
CA ALA A 109 -9.20 -13.48 -7.51
C ALA A 109 -8.41 -12.28 -6.94
N ASN A 110 -7.39 -11.79 -7.65
CA ASN A 110 -6.58 -10.63 -7.26
C ASN A 110 -7.00 -9.34 -7.97
N VAL A 111 -8.22 -9.28 -8.50
CA VAL A 111 -8.74 -8.10 -9.20
C VAL A 111 -9.93 -7.53 -8.42
N LEU A 112 -9.77 -6.31 -7.92
CA LEU A 112 -10.83 -5.54 -7.28
C LEU A 112 -11.43 -4.56 -8.29
N SER A 113 -12.71 -4.73 -8.62
CA SER A 113 -13.44 -3.80 -9.48
C SER A 113 -14.20 -2.78 -8.65
N VAL A 114 -13.99 -1.49 -8.93
CA VAL A 114 -14.63 -0.36 -8.25
C VAL A 114 -15.19 0.63 -9.27
N GLY A 115 -16.26 1.35 -8.90
CA GLY A 115 -16.81 2.41 -9.75
C GLY A 115 -15.85 3.59 -9.94
N ALA A 116 -15.15 3.99 -8.88
CA ALA A 116 -14.19 5.10 -8.87
C ALA A 116 -13.11 4.89 -7.82
N LEU A 117 -11.96 5.54 -7.97
CA LEU A 117 -10.83 5.46 -7.03
C LEU A 117 -10.59 6.82 -6.34
N SER A 118 -11.43 7.14 -5.35
CA SER A 118 -11.26 8.33 -4.51
C SER A 118 -10.13 8.15 -3.49
N ILE A 119 -9.70 9.24 -2.83
CA ILE A 119 -8.66 9.16 -1.79
C ILE A 119 -9.11 8.28 -0.61
N GLU A 120 -10.38 8.35 -0.22
CA GLU A 120 -10.94 7.51 0.84
C GLU A 120 -10.87 6.03 0.47
N ARG A 121 -11.14 5.69 -0.80
CA ARG A 121 -11.00 4.31 -1.29
C ARG A 121 -9.55 3.88 -1.35
N VAL A 122 -8.63 4.75 -1.78
CA VAL A 122 -7.19 4.48 -1.74
C VAL A 122 -6.73 4.18 -0.32
N GLN A 123 -7.16 4.98 0.66
CA GLN A 123 -6.85 4.76 2.07
C GLN A 123 -7.45 3.44 2.59
N LEU A 124 -8.70 3.13 2.25
CA LEU A 124 -9.36 1.89 2.67
C LEU A 124 -8.71 0.64 2.07
N ILE A 125 -8.46 0.64 0.75
CA ILE A 125 -7.76 -0.46 0.07
C ILE A 125 -6.35 -0.61 0.65
N GLY A 126 -5.67 0.52 0.89
CA GLY A 126 -4.36 0.54 1.54
C GLY A 126 -4.40 -0.09 2.93
N GLU A 127 -5.38 0.26 3.77
CA GLU A 127 -5.54 -0.30 5.12
C GLU A 127 -5.76 -1.82 5.09
N ILE A 128 -6.60 -2.30 4.17
CA ILE A 128 -6.91 -3.74 4.03
C ILE A 128 -5.65 -4.51 3.63
N LEU A 129 -4.97 -4.08 2.55
CA LEU A 129 -3.76 -4.76 2.07
C LEU A 129 -2.61 -4.67 3.07
N ALA A 130 -2.49 -3.54 3.78
CA ALA A 130 -1.42 -3.37 4.75
C ALA A 130 -1.54 -4.33 5.93
N ARG A 131 -2.78 -4.59 6.39
CA ARG A 131 -3.04 -5.62 7.42
C ARG A 131 -2.84 -7.03 6.88
N SER A 132 -3.23 -7.29 5.63
CA SER A 132 -3.07 -8.59 4.99
C SER A 132 -1.59 -8.99 4.86
N VAL A 133 -0.74 -8.10 4.32
CA VAL A 133 0.70 -8.38 4.20
C VAL A 133 1.39 -8.48 5.56
N ALA A 134 0.94 -7.72 6.56
CA ALA A 134 1.45 -7.84 7.92
C ALA A 134 1.14 -9.21 8.52
N LEU A 135 -0.08 -9.72 8.32
CA LEU A 135 -0.47 -11.05 8.77
C LEU A 135 0.37 -12.14 8.08
N ALA A 136 0.54 -12.05 6.75
CA ALA A 136 1.35 -12.99 5.98
C ALA A 136 2.81 -13.06 6.50
N ARG A 137 3.39 -11.91 6.89
CA ARG A 137 4.71 -11.85 7.53
C ARG A 137 4.74 -12.58 8.87
N TYR A 138 3.77 -12.34 9.75
CA TYR A 138 3.71 -13.02 11.04
C TYR A 138 3.59 -14.53 10.88
N GLU A 139 2.77 -14.99 9.94
CA GLU A 139 2.64 -16.42 9.61
C GLU A 139 3.95 -17.01 9.08
N ALA A 140 4.69 -16.27 8.24
CA ALA A 140 5.99 -16.70 7.73
C ALA A 140 7.03 -16.84 8.86
N VAL A 141 7.12 -15.86 9.76
CA VAL A 141 8.02 -15.92 10.94
C VAL A 141 7.69 -17.11 11.83
N MET A 142 6.40 -17.35 12.08
CA MET A 142 5.98 -18.50 12.91
C MET A 142 6.43 -19.83 12.29
N LYS A 143 6.28 -20.01 10.97
CA LYS A 143 6.73 -21.22 10.27
C LYS A 143 8.25 -21.42 10.33
N GLU A 144 9.02 -20.35 10.21
CA GLU A 144 10.48 -20.39 10.35
C GLU A 144 10.90 -20.83 11.77
N SER A 145 10.24 -20.30 12.81
CA SER A 145 10.53 -20.68 14.19
C SER A 145 10.18 -22.13 14.52
N PHE A 146 9.13 -22.68 13.89
CA PHE A 146 8.73 -24.08 14.10
C PHE A 146 9.72 -25.06 13.46
N THR A 147 10.25 -24.71 12.29
CA THR A 147 11.28 -25.52 11.60
C THR A 147 12.56 -25.64 12.43
N ALA A 148 12.90 -24.63 13.22
CA ALA A 148 14.09 -24.64 14.08
C ALA A 148 13.95 -25.50 15.35
N VAL A 149 12.73 -25.85 15.77
CA VAL A 149 12.48 -26.67 16.97
C VAL A 149 12.35 -28.16 16.65
N GLU A 150 12.07 -28.51 15.39
CA GLU A 150 11.97 -29.91 14.92
C GLU A 150 13.29 -30.48 14.36
N ALA A 151 14.39 -29.73 14.42
CA ALA A 151 15.74 -30.13 13.97
C ALA A 151 16.67 -30.44 15.15
#